data_AF-Q75KY4-F1
#
_entry.id   AF-Q75KY4-F1
#
_cell.length_a   1.000
_cell.length_b   1.000
_cell.length_c   1.000
_cell.angle_alpha   90.00
_cell.angle_beta   90.00
_cell.angle_gamma   90.00
#
_symmetry.space_group_name_H-M   'P 1'
#
loop_
_entity.id
_entity.type
_entity.pdbx_description
1 polymer ?
#
loop_
_entity_poly.entity_id
_entity_poly.type
_entity_poly.pdbx_seq_one_letter_code
_entity_poly.pdbx_strand_id
1 'polypeptide(L)'
;MGLGPSNTSLVYQLAKSQKWKKMFAHCLDGKRSGGIFVLGHIVGPKVRKTPLDQTSSRYRTTLLEITVGETSLSLSAGNVEIKSQNMTILETGSLISYLPEKVYQSFLDSIFSDLEDISVINIGGYSCFHYERSIDARFPEVVFHFKELLTLRVYPHEYMFHNMEEHYYCLGFLSSEQRNHREKDLFILGGKLLSLY
;
A
#
# COMPACT_ATOMS: atom_id res chain seq x y z
N MET A 1 -12.34 -9.91 10.47
CA MET A 1 -11.56 -11.09 10.94
C MET A 1 -10.15 -10.63 11.28
N GLY A 2 -9.69 -10.80 12.52
CA GLY A 2 -8.37 -10.31 12.95
C GLY A 2 -7.25 -11.31 12.61
N LEU A 3 -6.32 -10.91 11.73
CA LEU A 3 -5.20 -11.74 11.28
C LEU A 3 -3.86 -11.37 11.91
N GLY A 4 -3.79 -10.32 12.73
CA GLY A 4 -2.53 -9.80 13.25
C GLY A 4 -1.71 -10.83 14.06
N PRO A 5 -0.42 -10.53 14.33
CA PRO A 5 0.49 -11.43 15.05
C PRO A 5 0.12 -11.73 16.53
N SER A 6 -0.94 -11.10 17.06
CA SER A 6 -1.49 -11.31 18.42
C SER A 6 -1.83 -12.77 18.74
N ASN A 7 -1.77 -13.14 20.02
CA ASN A 7 -2.20 -14.45 20.52
C ASN A 7 -3.73 -14.68 20.47
N THR A 8 -4.50 -13.61 20.29
CA THR A 8 -5.96 -13.68 20.11
C THR A 8 -6.40 -13.78 18.65
N SER A 9 -5.47 -13.69 17.69
CA SER A 9 -5.82 -13.74 16.26
C SER A 9 -6.26 -15.12 15.81
N LEU A 10 -7.04 -15.18 14.72
CA LEU A 10 -7.47 -16.44 14.14
C LEU A 10 -6.27 -17.35 13.80
N VAL A 11 -5.22 -16.76 13.21
CA VAL A 11 -4.00 -17.47 12.80
C VAL A 11 -3.33 -18.13 14.02
N TYR A 12 -3.26 -17.40 15.14
CA TYR A 12 -2.67 -17.95 16.36
C TYR A 12 -3.55 -19.02 17.01
N GLN A 13 -4.85 -18.79 17.13
CA GLN A 13 -5.78 -19.74 17.74
C GLN A 13 -5.82 -21.07 17.00
N LEU A 14 -5.77 -21.05 15.67
CA LEU A 14 -5.69 -22.27 14.85
C LEU A 14 -4.35 -23.01 15.01
N ALA A 15 -3.24 -22.27 15.03
CA ALA A 15 -1.92 -22.85 15.25
C ALA A 15 -1.75 -23.47 16.65
N LYS A 16 -2.48 -22.96 17.67
CA LYS A 16 -2.45 -23.51 19.05
C LYS A 16 -2.91 -24.96 19.12
N SER A 17 -3.77 -25.40 18.20
CA SER A 17 -4.20 -26.81 18.10
C SER A 17 -3.09 -27.77 17.65
N GLN A 18 -1.88 -27.26 17.35
CA GLN A 18 -0.70 -27.97 16.84
C GLN A 18 -0.90 -28.70 15.48
N LYS A 19 -2.09 -28.61 14.88
CA LYS A 19 -2.38 -29.20 13.57
C LYS A 19 -1.94 -28.32 12.39
N TRP A 20 -1.69 -27.03 12.64
CA TRP A 20 -1.46 -26.02 11.60
C TRP A 20 -0.20 -25.20 11.89
N LYS A 21 0.56 -24.86 10.85
CA LYS A 21 1.65 -23.86 10.98
C LYS A 21 1.03 -22.47 11.13
N LYS A 22 1.68 -21.58 11.91
CA LYS A 22 1.30 -20.17 12.10
C LYS A 22 1.65 -19.35 10.85
N MET A 23 1.00 -19.68 9.74
CA MET A 23 1.18 -19.07 8.43
C MET A 23 -0.17 -18.97 7.74
N PHE A 24 -0.31 -17.98 6.88
CA PHE A 24 -1.47 -17.80 6.03
C PHE A 24 -1.04 -17.11 4.74
N ALA A 25 -1.86 -17.24 3.71
CA ALA A 25 -1.73 -16.52 2.46
C ALA A 25 -3.08 -15.90 2.11
N HIS A 26 -3.04 -14.69 1.55
CA HIS A 26 -4.22 -13.99 1.11
C HIS A 26 -3.97 -13.48 -0.31
N CYS A 27 -4.88 -13.81 -1.22
CA CYS A 27 -4.89 -13.37 -2.59
C CYS A 27 -6.23 -12.68 -2.82
N LEU A 28 -6.23 -11.35 -2.84
CA LEU A 28 -7.43 -10.55 -3.08
C LEU A 28 -7.60 -10.36 -4.59
N ASP A 29 -8.79 -10.61 -5.12
CA ASP A 29 -9.15 -10.39 -6.52
C ASP A 29 -10.01 -9.12 -6.63
N GLY A 30 -9.36 -8.04 -7.07
CA GLY A 30 -9.99 -6.73 -7.26
C GLY A 30 -10.84 -6.62 -8.52
N LYS A 31 -10.67 -7.52 -9.50
CA LYS A 31 -11.44 -7.56 -10.76
C LYS A 31 -12.79 -8.23 -10.57
N ARG A 32 -12.81 -9.40 -9.92
CA ARG A 32 -14.01 -10.26 -9.80
C ARG A 32 -14.73 -10.15 -8.47
N SER A 33 -14.16 -9.39 -7.52
CA SER A 33 -14.56 -9.35 -6.12
C SER A 33 -14.38 -10.70 -5.42
N GLY A 34 -13.60 -10.74 -4.33
CA GLY A 34 -13.34 -11.94 -3.55
C GLY A 34 -11.86 -12.28 -3.49
N GLY A 35 -11.54 -13.57 -3.54
CA GLY A 35 -10.15 -14.01 -3.46
C GLY A 35 -9.97 -15.41 -2.87
N ILE A 36 -8.72 -15.76 -2.62
CA ILE A 36 -8.32 -17.01 -1.98
C ILE A 36 -7.66 -16.69 -0.64
N PHE A 37 -8.14 -17.35 0.41
CA PHE A 37 -7.56 -17.26 1.75
C PHE A 37 -7.17 -18.65 2.23
N VAL A 38 -5.90 -18.84 2.56
CA VAL A 38 -5.34 -20.14 2.98
C VAL A 38 -4.68 -20.00 4.34
N LEU A 39 -4.94 -20.96 5.22
CA LEU A 39 -4.35 -21.06 6.56
C LEU A 39 -3.49 -22.32 6.64
N GLY A 40 -2.36 -22.26 7.34
CA GLY A 40 -1.48 -23.41 7.58
C GLY A 40 -0.23 -23.42 6.71
N HIS A 41 0.26 -24.62 6.39
CA HIS A 41 1.53 -24.77 5.68
C HIS A 41 1.40 -24.35 4.21
N ILE A 42 1.87 -23.14 3.90
CA ILE A 42 1.89 -22.62 2.52
C ILE A 42 3.11 -23.18 1.80
N VAL A 43 2.87 -24.15 0.92
CA VAL A 43 3.93 -24.83 0.13
C VAL A 43 4.13 -24.24 -1.26
N GLY A 44 3.17 -23.46 -1.75
CA GLY A 44 3.24 -22.84 -3.07
C GLY A 44 2.17 -21.75 -3.26
N PRO A 45 2.36 -20.86 -4.26
CA PRO A 45 3.55 -20.74 -5.11
C PRO A 45 4.78 -20.24 -4.33
N LYS A 46 5.99 -20.48 -4.86
CA LYS A 46 7.20 -19.87 -4.28
C LYS A 46 7.18 -18.37 -4.58
N VAL A 47 7.19 -17.56 -3.52
CA VAL A 47 7.18 -16.10 -3.62
C VAL A 47 8.48 -15.52 -3.11
N ARG A 48 8.84 -14.33 -3.63
CA ARG A 48 9.85 -13.48 -3.02
C ARG A 48 9.35 -13.00 -1.65
N LYS A 49 10.27 -12.72 -0.74
CA LYS A 49 9.96 -12.41 0.66
C LYS A 49 10.74 -11.18 1.09
N THR A 50 10.22 -10.55 2.13
CA THR A 50 10.87 -9.50 2.90
C THR A 50 10.64 -9.82 4.38
N PRO A 51 11.59 -9.51 5.28
CA PRO A 51 11.41 -9.76 6.70
C PRO A 51 10.26 -8.93 7.26
N LEU A 52 9.53 -9.55 8.19
CA LEU A 52 8.56 -8.88 9.04
C LEU A 52 9.19 -8.52 10.39
N ASP A 53 8.86 -7.35 10.91
CA ASP A 53 9.15 -6.98 12.30
C ASP A 53 8.30 -7.81 13.25
N GLN A 54 8.97 -8.65 14.04
CA GLN A 54 8.32 -9.60 14.96
C GLN A 54 7.92 -8.96 16.30
N THR A 55 8.35 -7.73 16.58
CA THR A 55 8.05 -7.03 17.84
C THR A 55 6.68 -6.34 17.83
N SER A 56 6.09 -6.18 16.64
CA SER A 56 4.85 -5.47 16.44
C SER A 56 3.61 -6.35 16.60
N SER A 57 2.52 -5.75 17.09
CA SER A 57 1.17 -6.34 17.05
C SER A 57 0.49 -6.25 15.67
N ARG A 58 1.17 -5.66 14.67
CA ARG A 58 0.74 -5.54 13.27
C ARG A 58 1.79 -6.10 12.32
N TYR A 59 1.38 -6.50 11.12
CA TYR A 59 2.34 -6.90 10.08
C TYR A 59 3.08 -5.67 9.57
N ARG A 60 4.36 -5.59 9.94
CA ARG A 60 5.26 -4.50 9.57
C ARG A 60 6.47 -5.02 8.81
N THR A 61 6.89 -4.28 7.80
CA THR A 61 8.14 -4.51 7.06
C THR A 61 8.88 -3.18 6.88
N THR A 62 10.04 -3.20 6.22
CA THR A 62 10.82 -1.99 5.92
C THR A 62 10.74 -1.68 4.43
N LEU A 63 10.24 -0.49 4.11
CA LEU A 63 10.31 0.10 2.78
C LEU A 63 11.60 0.94 2.68
N LEU A 64 12.28 0.87 1.55
CA LEU A 64 13.57 1.54 1.33
C LEU A 64 13.41 2.73 0.39
N GLU A 65 12.58 2.59 -0.64
CA GLU A 65 12.42 3.56 -1.71
C GLU A 65 11.02 3.42 -2.34
N ILE A 66 10.51 4.54 -2.86
CA ILE A 66 9.35 4.55 -3.77
C ILE A 66 9.81 5.19 -5.07
N THR A 67 9.71 4.49 -6.19
CA THR A 67 9.93 5.06 -7.52
C THR A 67 8.59 5.39 -8.15
N VAL A 68 8.42 6.61 -8.64
CA VAL A 68 7.22 7.08 -9.36
C VAL A 68 7.68 7.48 -10.76
N GLY A 69 7.35 6.66 -11.77
CA GLY A 69 7.91 6.81 -13.11
C GLY A 69 9.44 6.72 -13.07
N GLU A 70 10.12 7.80 -13.46
CA GLU A 70 11.58 7.92 -13.42
C GLU A 70 12.11 8.56 -12.12
N THR A 71 11.21 9.02 -11.24
CA THR A 71 11.57 9.75 -10.02
C THR A 71 11.69 8.82 -8.83
N SER A 72 12.89 8.71 -8.26
CA SER A 72 13.14 7.97 -7.01
C SER A 72 12.91 8.87 -5.79
N LEU A 73 11.92 8.52 -4.97
CA LEU A 73 11.70 9.10 -3.65
C LEU A 73 12.52 8.33 -2.62
N SER A 74 13.74 8.82 -2.36
CA SER A 74 14.60 8.24 -1.32
C SER A 74 14.00 8.46 0.06
N LEU A 75 13.72 7.36 0.77
CA LEU A 75 13.19 7.42 2.13
C LEU A 75 14.31 7.56 3.18
N SER A 76 15.56 7.68 2.74
CA SER A 76 16.76 7.60 3.58
C SER A 76 17.66 8.84 3.55
N ALA A 77 17.32 9.93 2.84
CA ALA A 77 18.25 11.05 2.71
C ALA A 77 17.60 12.44 2.82
N GLY A 78 17.90 13.13 3.92
CA GLY A 78 17.85 14.60 4.00
C GLY A 78 16.80 15.16 4.97
N ASN A 79 17.27 15.56 6.16
CA ASN A 79 16.63 16.55 7.06
C ASN A 79 15.27 16.19 7.68
N VAL A 80 14.77 14.98 7.49
CA VAL A 80 13.52 14.51 8.09
C VAL A 80 13.80 13.23 8.85
N GLU A 81 13.90 13.33 10.18
CA GLU A 81 13.75 12.15 11.03
C GLU A 81 12.33 11.61 10.85
N ILE A 82 12.14 10.70 9.87
CA ILE A 82 10.98 9.83 9.89
C ILE A 82 11.18 8.92 11.11
N LYS A 83 10.58 9.31 12.24
CA LYS A 83 10.72 8.63 13.54
C LYS A 83 10.42 7.13 13.46
N SER A 84 9.67 6.72 12.44
CA SER A 84 9.29 5.34 12.21
C SER A 84 10.33 4.48 11.49
N GLN A 85 11.53 4.97 11.14
CA GLN A 85 12.57 4.15 10.49
C GLN A 85 12.08 3.40 9.23
N ASN A 86 11.23 4.06 8.44
CA ASN A 86 10.62 3.51 7.22
C ASN A 86 9.78 2.23 7.45
N MET A 87 9.23 2.10 8.66
CA MET A 87 8.28 1.06 9.00
C MET A 87 7.02 1.19 8.14
N THR A 88 6.67 0.11 7.47
CA THR A 88 5.49 0.00 6.61
C THR A 88 4.54 -1.05 7.16
N ILE A 89 3.30 -0.66 7.41
CA ILE A 89 2.22 -1.55 7.83
C ILE A 89 1.52 -2.10 6.58
N LEU A 90 1.27 -3.41 6.56
CA LEU A 90 0.43 -4.07 5.56
C LEU A 90 -0.98 -4.23 6.14
N GLU A 91 -1.97 -3.50 5.61
CA GLU A 91 -3.32 -3.40 6.20
C GLU A 91 -4.41 -3.63 5.15
N THR A 92 -4.77 -4.90 4.92
CA THR A 92 -5.86 -5.26 3.99
C THR A 92 -7.25 -4.78 4.45
N GLY A 93 -7.39 -4.31 5.68
CA GLY A 93 -8.63 -3.73 6.21
C GLY A 93 -8.83 -2.25 5.87
N SER A 94 -7.78 -1.56 5.41
CA SER A 94 -7.90 -0.22 4.85
C SER A 94 -8.12 -0.34 3.35
N LEU A 95 -9.05 0.43 2.76
CA LEU A 95 -9.22 0.43 1.30
C LEU A 95 -8.02 1.09 0.62
N ILE A 96 -7.53 2.19 1.18
CA ILE A 96 -6.51 3.07 0.63
C ILE A 96 -5.20 2.99 1.40
N SER A 97 -4.17 3.59 0.82
CA SER A 97 -2.84 3.65 1.40
C SER A 97 -2.54 5.03 1.98
N TYR A 98 -1.62 5.07 2.93
CA TYR A 98 -1.19 6.30 3.58
C TYR A 98 0.32 6.45 3.51
N LEU A 99 0.78 7.66 3.20
CA LEU A 99 2.19 8.03 3.13
C LEU A 99 2.47 9.16 4.14
N PRO A 100 3.64 9.19 4.81
CA PRO A 100 4.08 10.34 5.59
C PRO A 100 3.97 11.63 4.80
N GLU A 101 3.48 12.71 5.42
CA GLU A 101 3.10 13.96 4.74
C GLU A 101 4.12 14.43 3.70
N LYS A 102 5.41 14.49 4.06
CA LYS A 102 6.45 14.94 3.14
C LYS A 102 6.62 14.01 1.93
N VAL A 103 6.51 12.71 2.15
CA VAL A 103 6.59 11.72 1.06
C VAL A 103 5.31 11.77 0.22
N TYR A 104 4.15 12.01 0.84
CA TYR A 104 2.88 12.18 0.15
C TYR A 104 2.94 13.39 -0.81
N GLN A 105 3.47 14.53 -0.37
CA GLN A 105 3.63 15.71 -1.24
C GLN A 105 4.57 15.42 -2.43
N SER A 106 5.77 14.88 -2.17
CA SER A 106 6.68 14.51 -3.27
C SER A 106 6.12 13.42 -4.19
N PHE A 107 5.27 12.54 -3.65
CA PHE A 107 4.54 11.55 -4.43
C PHE A 107 3.53 12.24 -5.37
N LEU A 108 2.71 13.18 -4.88
CA LEU A 108 1.79 13.94 -5.72
C LEU A 108 2.54 14.72 -6.81
N ASP A 109 3.61 15.43 -6.44
CA ASP A 109 4.44 16.18 -7.39
C ASP A 109 4.98 15.27 -8.50
N SER A 110 5.40 14.05 -8.15
CA SER A 110 5.93 13.08 -9.14
C SER A 110 4.84 12.43 -9.99
N ILE A 111 3.62 12.26 -9.47
CA ILE A 111 2.49 11.72 -10.25
C ILE A 111 2.03 12.73 -11.30
N PHE A 112 2.07 14.03 -10.98
CA PHE A 112 1.51 15.10 -11.82
C PHE A 112 2.56 15.97 -12.52
N SER A 113 3.86 15.69 -12.39
CA SER A 113 4.95 16.57 -12.88
C SER A 113 4.83 16.95 -14.36
N ASP A 114 4.44 15.99 -15.20
CA ASP A 114 4.38 16.14 -16.66
C ASP A 114 2.94 16.30 -17.17
N LEU A 115 2.00 16.63 -16.28
CA LEU A 115 0.55 16.65 -16.53
C LEU A 115 -0.01 18.08 -16.39
N GLU A 116 0.59 19.04 -17.11
CA GLU A 116 0.24 20.47 -17.04
C GLU A 116 -1.22 20.80 -17.40
N ASP A 117 -1.89 19.95 -18.18
CA ASP A 117 -3.30 20.08 -18.57
C ASP A 117 -4.28 19.44 -17.58
N ILE A 118 -3.79 18.85 -16.49
CA ILE A 118 -4.64 18.19 -15.49
C ILE A 118 -4.80 19.09 -14.26
N SER A 119 -6.04 19.53 -14.05
CA SER A 119 -6.42 20.27 -12.83
C SER A 119 -6.76 19.31 -11.70
N VAL A 120 -5.90 19.25 -10.69
CA VAL A 120 -6.14 18.45 -9.47
C VAL A 120 -7.06 19.19 -8.51
N ILE A 121 -8.12 18.53 -8.07
CA ILE A 121 -9.12 19.03 -7.12
C ILE A 121 -9.14 18.15 -5.86
N ASN A 122 -9.47 18.75 -4.71
CA ASN A 122 -9.65 18.01 -3.47
C ASN A 122 -11.12 17.62 -3.28
N ILE A 123 -11.43 16.32 -3.23
CA ILE A 123 -12.77 15.82 -2.92
C ILE A 123 -12.67 14.94 -1.68
N GLY A 124 -13.22 15.41 -0.56
CA GLY A 124 -13.23 14.62 0.69
C GLY A 124 -11.84 14.22 1.19
N GLY A 125 -10.81 15.03 0.93
CA GLY A 125 -9.42 14.76 1.27
C GLY A 125 -8.61 14.09 0.16
N TYR A 126 -9.26 13.50 -0.85
CA TYR A 126 -8.60 12.84 -1.97
C TYR A 126 -8.14 13.83 -3.03
N SER A 127 -6.98 13.56 -3.64
CA SER A 127 -6.53 14.25 -4.84
C SER A 127 -7.17 13.61 -6.07
N CYS A 128 -8.05 14.35 -6.73
CA CYS A 128 -8.88 13.89 -7.83
C CYS A 128 -8.74 14.78 -9.05
N PHE A 129 -9.13 14.30 -10.23
CA PHE A 129 -9.06 15.06 -11.47
C PHE A 129 -10.00 14.47 -12.53
N HIS A 130 -10.53 15.31 -13.41
CA HIS A 130 -11.30 14.86 -14.56
C HIS A 130 -10.38 14.33 -15.66
N TYR A 131 -10.72 13.16 -16.22
CA TYR A 131 -9.94 12.56 -17.30
C TYR A 131 -10.77 11.54 -18.06
N GLU A 132 -10.75 11.60 -19.38
CA GLU A 132 -11.57 10.74 -20.24
C GLU A 132 -10.75 9.69 -21.01
N ARG A 133 -9.42 9.84 -21.04
CA ARG A 133 -8.53 8.92 -21.76
C ARG A 133 -8.06 7.79 -20.84
N SER A 134 -7.31 6.84 -21.41
CA SER A 134 -6.70 5.76 -20.63
C SER A 134 -5.68 6.33 -19.62
N ILE A 135 -5.91 6.08 -18.34
CA ILE A 135 -4.99 6.46 -17.26
C ILE A 135 -3.68 5.66 -17.33
N ASP A 136 -3.73 4.39 -17.72
CA ASP A 136 -2.55 3.52 -17.83
C ASP A 136 -1.59 3.96 -18.94
N ALA A 137 -2.08 4.72 -19.92
CA ALA A 137 -1.26 5.23 -21.02
C ALA A 137 -0.51 6.52 -20.67
N ARG A 138 -0.89 7.23 -19.60
CA ARG A 138 -0.39 8.58 -19.30
C ARG A 138 0.18 8.75 -17.91
N PHE A 139 -0.35 8.05 -16.92
CA PHE A 139 0.10 8.14 -15.54
C PHE A 139 1.22 7.13 -15.27
N PRO A 140 2.18 7.48 -14.41
CA PRO A 140 3.35 6.63 -14.20
C PRO A 140 3.04 5.38 -13.38
N GLU A 141 3.84 4.33 -13.58
CA GLU A 141 3.90 3.20 -12.65
C GLU A 141 4.52 3.66 -11.31
N VAL A 142 4.10 3.01 -10.22
CA VAL A 142 4.69 3.22 -8.89
C VAL A 142 5.33 1.91 -8.43
N VAL A 143 6.59 1.97 -8.00
CA VAL A 143 7.34 0.80 -7.53
C VAL A 143 7.80 1.03 -6.09
N PHE A 144 7.33 0.18 -5.19
CA PHE A 144 7.75 0.14 -3.79
C PHE A 144 8.89 -0.87 -3.63
N HIS A 145 10.04 -0.42 -3.11
CA HIS A 145 11.22 -1.26 -2.92
C HIS A 145 11.41 -1.58 -1.44
N PHE A 146 11.41 -2.85 -1.09
CA PHE A 146 11.56 -3.34 0.28
C PHE A 146 12.94 -3.95 0.50
N LYS A 147 13.25 -4.31 1.76
CA LYS A 147 14.39 -5.16 2.09
C LYS A 147 14.38 -6.46 1.28
N GLU A 148 15.58 -7.04 1.12
CA GLU A 148 15.79 -8.28 0.35
C GLU A 148 15.41 -8.16 -1.14
N LEU A 149 15.48 -6.94 -1.70
CA LEU A 149 15.22 -6.65 -3.12
C LEU A 149 13.80 -7.05 -3.57
N LEU A 150 12.86 -7.17 -2.62
CA LEU A 150 11.46 -7.36 -2.95
C LEU A 150 10.88 -6.06 -3.47
N THR A 151 10.19 -6.12 -4.60
CA THR A 151 9.49 -4.97 -5.19
C THR A 151 8.00 -5.25 -5.30
N LEU A 152 7.19 -4.22 -5.10
CA LEU A 152 5.78 -4.19 -5.43
C LEU A 152 5.56 -3.10 -6.47
N ARG A 153 5.26 -3.51 -7.70
CA ARG A 153 4.91 -2.61 -8.81
C ARG A 153 3.40 -2.45 -8.86
N VAL A 154 2.95 -1.22 -9.07
CA VAL A 154 1.55 -0.82 -9.06
C VAL A 154 1.27 0.07 -10.26
N TYR A 155 0.22 -0.24 -11.01
CA TYR A 155 -0.21 0.49 -12.20
C TYR A 155 -1.28 1.56 -11.87
N PRO A 156 -1.50 2.56 -12.76
CA PRO A 156 -2.50 3.62 -12.53
C PRO A 156 -3.89 3.12 -12.12
N HIS A 157 -4.45 2.12 -12.80
CA HIS A 157 -5.73 1.53 -12.40
C HIS A 157 -5.73 0.88 -11.01
N GLU A 158 -4.57 0.40 -10.54
CA GLU A 158 -4.41 -0.20 -9.22
C GLU A 158 -4.35 0.85 -8.12
N TYR A 159 -3.83 2.05 -8.37
CA TYR A 159 -3.79 3.11 -7.37
C TYR A 159 -4.81 4.23 -7.54
N MET A 160 -5.68 4.19 -8.56
CA MET A 160 -6.75 5.17 -8.75
C MET A 160 -8.15 4.56 -8.61
N PHE A 161 -9.09 5.36 -8.11
CA PHE A 161 -10.53 5.09 -8.16
C PHE A 161 -11.16 5.90 -9.27
N HIS A 162 -12.09 5.30 -10.00
CA HIS A 162 -12.90 6.00 -11.00
C HIS A 162 -14.29 6.24 -10.44
N ASN A 163 -14.71 7.50 -10.38
CA ASN A 163 -16.11 7.85 -10.22
C ASN A 163 -16.74 7.93 -11.61
N MET A 164 -17.57 6.94 -11.92
CA MET A 164 -18.23 6.82 -13.22
C MET A 164 -19.31 7.89 -13.46
N GLU A 165 -19.96 8.38 -12.40
CA GLU A 165 -21.06 9.34 -12.51
C GLU A 165 -20.56 10.74 -12.82
N GLU A 166 -19.47 11.13 -12.15
CA GLU A 166 -18.89 12.48 -12.23
C GLU A 166 -17.64 12.52 -13.12
N HIS A 167 -17.29 11.40 -13.77
CA HIS A 167 -16.15 11.26 -14.69
C HIS A 167 -14.82 11.81 -14.16
N TYR A 168 -14.50 11.52 -12.90
CA TYR A 168 -13.21 11.85 -12.30
C TYR A 168 -12.49 10.62 -11.75
N TYR A 169 -11.17 10.71 -11.70
CA TYR A 169 -10.32 9.75 -11.00
C TYR A 169 -9.80 10.35 -9.70
N CYS A 170 -9.63 9.53 -8.67
CA CYS A 170 -9.02 9.92 -7.41
C CYS A 170 -7.86 8.99 -7.04
N LEU A 171 -6.77 9.54 -6.54
CA LEU A 171 -5.66 8.74 -6.01
C LEU A 171 -6.10 7.99 -4.75
N GLY A 172 -5.73 6.72 -4.67
CA GLY A 172 -5.92 5.85 -3.50
C GLY A 172 -4.85 6.00 -2.43
N PHE A 173 -4.31 7.21 -2.31
CA PHE A 173 -3.32 7.60 -1.33
C PHE A 173 -3.81 8.83 -0.58
N LEU A 174 -3.56 8.87 0.74
CA LEU A 174 -3.73 10.05 1.57
C LEU A 174 -2.49 10.26 2.43
N SER A 175 -2.38 11.45 3.03
CA SER A 175 -1.39 11.69 4.08
C SER A 175 -1.72 10.88 5.34
N SER A 176 -0.72 10.25 5.94
CA SER A 176 -0.86 9.57 7.23
C SER A 176 -1.15 10.51 8.40
N GLU A 177 -0.97 11.84 8.25
CA GLU A 177 -1.45 12.81 9.25
C GLU A 177 -2.98 12.75 9.44
N GLN A 178 -3.72 12.26 8.44
CA GLN A 178 -5.17 12.05 8.52
C GLN A 178 -5.56 10.81 9.35
N ARG A 179 -4.58 10.00 9.79
CA ARG A 179 -4.78 8.86 10.69
C ARG A 179 -4.77 9.35 12.15
N ASN A 180 -4.34 8.50 13.06
CA ASN A 180 -4.14 8.88 14.45
C ASN A 180 -2.70 9.39 14.67
N HIS A 181 -2.50 10.18 15.73
CA HIS A 181 -1.19 10.77 16.07
C HIS A 181 -0.03 9.76 16.23
N ARG A 182 -0.32 8.47 16.47
CA ARG A 182 0.73 7.43 16.61
C ARG A 182 1.16 6.83 15.27
N GLU A 183 0.44 7.13 14.19
CA GLU A 183 0.65 6.55 12.86
C GLU A 183 1.02 7.60 11.81
N LYS A 184 1.07 8.88 12.19
CA LYS A 184 1.31 9.99 11.28
C LYS A 184 2.63 9.94 10.50
N ASP A 185 3.62 9.21 11.03
CA ASP A 185 4.93 9.01 10.38
C ASP A 185 5.08 7.62 9.75
N LEU A 186 4.00 6.84 9.61
CA LEU A 186 4.04 5.47 9.08
C LEU A 186 3.55 5.39 7.64
N PHE A 187 4.19 4.51 6.88
CA PHE A 187 3.64 4.01 5.63
C PHE A 187 2.58 2.95 5.93
N ILE A 188 1.43 3.03 5.28
CA ILE A 188 0.37 2.03 5.42
C ILE A 188 -0.07 1.65 4.00
N LEU A 189 0.14 0.39 3.62
CA LEU A 189 -0.32 -0.13 2.32
C LEU A 189 -1.67 -0.81 2.50
N GLY A 190 -2.70 -0.24 1.87
CA GLY A 190 -4.07 -0.68 1.92
C GLY A 190 -4.42 -1.80 0.94
N GLY A 191 -5.61 -2.34 1.11
CA GLY A 191 -6.18 -3.42 0.32
C GLY A 191 -6.17 -3.15 -1.18
N LYS A 192 -6.39 -1.92 -1.64
CA LYS A 192 -6.31 -1.61 -3.08
C LYS A 192 -4.90 -1.83 -3.65
N LEU A 193 -3.84 -1.49 -2.94
CA LEU A 193 -2.47 -1.83 -3.40
C LEU A 193 -2.11 -3.31 -3.20
N LEU A 194 -2.77 -3.97 -2.26
CA LEU A 194 -2.51 -5.37 -1.90
C LEU A 194 -3.42 -6.36 -2.64
N SER A 195 -4.25 -5.88 -3.56
CA SER A 195 -5.14 -6.71 -4.38
C SER A 195 -4.60 -6.83 -5.79
N LEU A 196 -4.87 -7.98 -6.41
CA LEU A 196 -4.56 -8.20 -7.82
C LEU A 196 -5.70 -7.60 -8.65
N TYR A 197 -5.37 -6.69 -9.57
CA TYR A 197 -6.33 -6.10 -10.50
C TYR A 197 -6.05 -6.45 -11.95
#